data_AF-L9XAS2-F1
#
_entry.id   AF-L9XAS2-F1
#
_cell.length_a   1.000
_cell.length_b   1.000
_cell.length_c   1.000
_cell.angle_alpha   90.00
_cell.angle_beta   90.00
_cell.angle_gamma   90.00
#
_symmetry.space_group_name_H-M   'P 1'
#
loop_
_entity.id
_entity.type
_entity.pdbx_description
1 polymer ?
#
loop_
_entity_poly.entity_id
_entity_poly.type
_entity_poly.pdbx_seq_one_letter_code
_entity_poly.pdbx_strand_id
1 'polypeptide(L)'
;MAAEVSERVREIARHRDLDESEIIQQAVEQGLEDLWRDVVVDRYLAGEIEREAALEELGSERLREIERAKAAVESDIEWGLGTGSS
;
A
#
# COMPACT_ATOMS: atom_id res chain seq x y z
N MET A 1 -0.24 22.81 -6.62
CA MET A 1 0.74 21.80 -6.21
C MET A 1 1.50 22.25 -4.95
N ALA A 2 2.70 22.83 -5.03
CA ALA A 2 3.48 23.19 -3.82
C ALA A 2 2.78 24.21 -2.91
N ALA A 3 2.18 25.26 -3.49
CA ALA A 3 1.46 26.27 -2.71
C ALA A 3 0.22 25.71 -1.97
N GLU A 4 -0.45 24.71 -2.55
CA GLU A 4 -1.61 24.04 -1.93
C GLU A 4 -1.20 23.10 -0.81
N VAL A 5 -0.06 22.40 -0.96
CA VAL A 5 0.49 21.53 0.10
C VAL A 5 0.93 22.37 1.29
N SER A 6 1.65 23.47 1.06
CA SER A 6 2.06 24.38 2.13
C SER A 6 0.87 25.01 2.87
N GLU A 7 -0.24 25.30 2.18
CA GLU A 7 -1.44 25.81 2.83
C GLU A 7 -2.11 24.77 3.74
N ARG A 8 -2.21 23.52 3.27
CA ARG A 8 -2.74 22.41 4.09
C ARG A 8 -1.88 22.14 5.32
N VAL A 9 -0.55 22.17 5.18
CA VAL A 9 0.38 22.00 6.30
C VAL A 9 0.14 23.11 7.35
N ARG A 10 0.05 24.37 6.92
CA ARG A 10 -0.28 25.50 7.82
C ARG A 10 -1.61 25.34 8.52
N GLU A 11 -2.65 24.89 7.84
CA GLU A 11 -3.98 24.71 8.42
C GLU A 11 -3.99 23.58 9.46
N ILE A 12 -3.36 22.45 9.17
CA ILE A 12 -3.23 21.32 10.10
C ILE A 12 -2.41 21.72 11.32
N ALA A 13 -1.25 22.37 11.12
CA ALA A 13 -0.39 22.87 12.20
C ALA A 13 -1.17 23.78 13.16
N ARG A 14 -1.91 24.76 12.62
CA ARG A 14 -2.78 25.65 13.42
C ARG A 14 -3.88 24.91 14.18
N HIS A 15 -4.49 23.90 13.58
CA HIS A 15 -5.58 23.14 14.22
C HIS A 15 -5.10 22.16 15.28
N ARG A 16 -3.87 21.64 15.15
CA ARG A 16 -3.30 20.67 16.08
C ARG A 16 -2.37 21.29 17.13
N ASP A 17 -2.08 22.59 17.01
CA ASP A 17 -1.11 23.31 17.85
C ASP A 17 0.28 22.65 17.78
N LEU A 18 0.72 22.34 16.56
CA LEU A 18 2.00 21.69 16.24
C LEU A 18 2.79 22.55 15.25
N ASP A 19 4.10 22.35 15.21
CA ASP A 19 4.97 22.98 14.22
C ASP A 19 4.73 22.39 12.82
N GLU A 20 4.81 23.24 11.78
CA GLU A 20 4.70 22.79 10.38
C GLU A 20 5.72 21.70 10.03
N SER A 21 6.93 21.76 10.60
CA SER A 21 7.97 20.74 10.43
C SER A 21 7.55 19.37 10.97
N GLU A 22 6.82 19.34 12.08
CA GLU A 22 6.32 18.09 12.66
C GLU A 22 5.22 17.49 11.78
N ILE A 23 4.32 18.32 11.25
CA ILE A 23 3.30 17.88 10.28
C ILE A 23 3.96 17.30 9.02
N ILE A 24 4.99 17.97 8.50
CA ILE A 24 5.73 17.50 7.33
C ILE A 24 6.42 16.17 7.62
N GLN A 25 7.08 16.04 8.78
CA GLN A 25 7.74 14.80 9.16
C GLN A 25 6.73 13.65 9.23
N GLN A 26 5.60 13.83 9.93
CA GLN A 26 4.54 12.81 10.01
C GLN A 26 4.00 12.42 8.62
N ALA A 27 3.79 13.41 7.74
CA ALA A 27 3.32 13.15 6.38
C ALA A 27 4.34 12.38 5.54
N VAL A 28 5.64 12.68 5.70
CA VAL A 28 6.72 11.95 5.02
C VAL A 28 6.86 10.54 5.57
N GLU A 29 6.83 10.35 6.88
CA GLU A 29 6.89 9.04 7.53
C GLU A 29 5.74 8.15 7.08
N GLN A 30 4.50 8.66 7.13
CA GLN A 30 3.33 7.90 6.68
C GLN A 30 3.39 7.60 5.18
N GLY A 31 3.76 8.60 4.36
CA GLY A 31 3.87 8.43 2.92
C GLY A 31 4.95 7.42 2.53
N LEU A 32 6.07 7.40 3.25
CA LEU A 32 7.14 6.43 3.03
C LEU A 32 6.70 5.01 3.44
N GLU A 33 5.98 4.87 4.54
CA GLU A 33 5.43 3.60 4.97
C GLU A 33 4.45 3.03 3.93
N ASP A 34 3.56 3.87 3.38
CA ASP A 34 2.62 3.46 2.34
C ASP A 34 3.34 3.03 1.06
N LEU A 35 4.33 3.81 0.61
CA LEU A 35 5.16 3.45 -0.55
C LEU A 35 5.96 2.17 -0.33
N TRP A 36 6.47 1.94 0.89
CA TRP A 36 7.19 0.73 1.23
C TRP A 36 6.28 -0.50 1.19
N ARG A 37 5.05 -0.39 1.69
CA ARG A 37 4.06 -1.46 1.62
C ARG A 37 3.79 -1.87 0.17
N ASP A 38 3.66 -0.93 -0.76
CA ASP A 38 3.49 -1.23 -2.18
C ASP A 38 4.66 -2.04 -2.74
N VAL A 39 5.90 -1.68 -2.39
CA VAL A 39 7.10 -2.46 -2.76
C VAL A 39 7.02 -3.90 -2.22
N VAL A 40 6.58 -4.08 -0.97
CA VAL A 40 6.44 -5.43 -0.37
C VAL A 40 5.37 -6.24 -1.11
N VAL A 41 4.24 -5.62 -1.48
CA VAL A 41 3.19 -6.28 -2.27
C VAL A 41 3.74 -6.75 -3.62
N ASP A 42 4.41 -5.88 -4.36
CA ASP A 42 4.96 -6.20 -5.68
C ASP A 42 5.93 -7.37 -5.60
N ARG A 43 6.85 -7.33 -4.63
CA ARG A 43 7.84 -8.39 -4.40
C ARG A 43 7.18 -9.71 -4.01
N TYR A 44 6.14 -9.68 -3.18
CA TYR A 44 5.41 -10.89 -2.79
C TYR A 44 4.67 -11.51 -3.98
N LEU A 45 3.97 -10.68 -4.77
CA LEU A 45 3.24 -11.14 -5.96
C LEU A 45 4.20 -11.69 -7.04
N ALA A 46 5.38 -11.11 -7.16
CA ALA A 46 6.46 -11.60 -8.04
C ALA A 46 7.16 -12.86 -7.51
N GLY A 47 6.87 -13.31 -6.29
CA GLY A 47 7.52 -14.47 -5.67
C GLY A 47 8.97 -14.20 -5.24
N GLU A 48 9.36 -12.94 -5.08
CA GLU A 48 10.70 -12.53 -4.63
C GLU A 48 10.87 -12.60 -3.11
N ILE A 49 9.76 -12.61 -2.38
CA ILE A 49 9.74 -12.80 -0.92
C ILE A 49 8.73 -13.87 -0.53
N GLU A 50 9.07 -14.60 0.52
CA GLU A 50 8.20 -15.61 1.10
C GLU A 50 7.01 -14.97 1.82
N ARG A 51 5.95 -15.77 2.01
CA ARG A 51 4.72 -15.36 2.68
C ARG A 51 4.97 -14.86 4.10
N GLU A 52 5.87 -15.49 4.85
CA GLU A 52 6.22 -15.08 6.21
C GLU A 52 6.81 -13.66 6.25
N ALA A 53 7.68 -13.31 5.29
CA ALA A 53 8.26 -11.97 5.20
C ALA A 53 7.18 -10.92 4.83
N ALA A 54 6.28 -11.26 3.89
CA ALA A 54 5.15 -10.40 3.57
C ALA A 54 4.18 -10.23 4.75
N LEU A 55 4.00 -11.28 5.57
CA LEU A 55 3.14 -11.25 6.76
C LEU A 55 3.70 -10.32 7.85
N GLU A 56 5.02 -10.31 8.05
CA GLU A 56 5.69 -9.45 9.02
C GLU A 56 5.53 -7.97 8.65
N GLU A 57 5.73 -7.64 7.38
CA GLU A 57 5.68 -6.26 6.88
C GLU A 57 4.25 -5.71 6.69
N LEU A 58 3.32 -6.54 6.18
CA LEU A 58 1.95 -6.10 5.81
C LEU A 58 0.91 -6.42 6.89
N GLY A 59 1.19 -7.38 7.76
CA GLY A 59 0.21 -7.92 8.69
C GLY A 59 -0.82 -8.86 8.02
N SER A 60 -1.50 -9.63 8.88
CA SER A 60 -2.34 -10.75 8.45
C SER A 60 -3.59 -10.35 7.66
N GLU A 61 -4.17 -9.17 7.92
CA GLU A 61 -5.37 -8.70 7.26
C GLU A 61 -5.09 -8.29 5.82
N ARG A 62 -4.09 -7.42 5.63
CA ARG A 62 -3.68 -6.92 4.33
C ARG A 62 -3.15 -8.04 3.44
N LEU A 63 -2.31 -8.94 3.97
CA LEU A 63 -1.83 -10.09 3.21
C LEU A 63 -2.97 -10.97 2.71
N ARG A 64 -3.99 -11.24 3.54
CA ARG A 64 -5.17 -12.01 3.12
C ARG A 64 -6.01 -11.30 2.05
N GLU A 65 -6.02 -9.97 2.03
CA GLU A 65 -6.69 -9.20 0.97
C GLU A 65 -5.96 -9.37 -0.36
N ILE A 66 -4.63 -9.23 -0.35
CA ILE A 66 -3.77 -9.39 -1.53
C ILE A 66 -3.85 -10.82 -2.07
N GLU A 67 -3.78 -11.84 -1.21
CA GLU A 67 -3.90 -13.26 -1.59
C GLU A 67 -5.26 -13.56 -2.24
N ARG A 68 -6.35 -12.99 -1.71
CA ARG A 68 -7.70 -13.12 -2.31
C ARG A 68 -7.78 -12.45 -3.68
N ALA A 69 -7.21 -11.25 -3.81
CA ALA A 69 -7.18 -10.53 -5.08
C ALA A 69 -6.37 -11.30 -6.14
N LYS A 70 -5.19 -11.82 -5.76
CA LYS A 70 -4.35 -12.67 -6.62
C LYS A 70 -5.12 -13.89 -7.11
N ALA A 71 -5.75 -14.65 -6.21
CA ALA A 71 -6.50 -15.86 -6.56
C ALA A 71 -7.68 -15.58 -7.51
N ALA A 72 -8.37 -14.45 -7.34
CA ALA A 72 -9.45 -14.04 -8.24
C ALA A 72 -8.91 -13.76 -9.66
N VAL A 73 -7.80 -13.03 -9.77
CA VAL A 73 -7.15 -12.74 -11.06
C VAL A 73 -6.63 -14.02 -11.72
N GLU A 74 -6.01 -14.92 -10.96
CA GLU A 74 -5.55 -16.22 -11.47
C GLU A 74 -6.71 -17.08 -11.99
N SER A 75 -7.85 -17.08 -11.28
CA SER A 75 -9.07 -17.80 -11.70
C SER A 75 -9.64 -17.22 -13.01
N ASP A 76 -9.66 -15.90 -13.16
CA ASP A 76 -10.10 -15.23 -14.39
C ASP A 76 -9.19 -15.55 -15.58
N ILE A 77 -7.88 -15.60 -15.35
CA ILE A 77 -6.89 -15.99 -16.37
C ILE A 77 -7.09 -17.45 -16.77
N GLU A 78 -7.27 -18.37 -15.82
CA GLU A 78 -7.52 -19.79 -16.08
C GLU A 78 -8.80 -19.99 -16.92
N TRP A 79 -9.87 -19.30 -16.55
CA TRP A 79 -11.13 -19.34 -17.30
C TRP A 79 -10.95 -18.85 -18.74
N GLY A 80 -10.21 -17.76 -18.94
CA GLY A 80 -9.92 -17.19 -20.25
C GLY A 80 -8.96 -18.02 -21.11
N LEU A 81 -8.05 -18.80 -20.49
CA LEU A 81 -7.04 -19.58 -21.20
C LEU A 81 -7.45 -21.02 -21.55
N GLY A 82 -8.53 -21.57 -21.00
CA GLY A 82 -9.08 -22.82 -21.54
C GLY A 82 -9.77 -23.80 -20.59
N THR A 83 -10.78 -23.36 -19.85
CA THR A 83 -11.80 -24.28 -19.30
C THR A 83 -13.25 -23.84 -19.56
N GLY A 84 -13.46 -22.70 -20.21
CA GLY A 84 -14.79 -22.19 -20.62
C GLY A 84 -15.27 -22.62 -22.02
N SER A 85 -14.82 -23.77 -22.54
CA SER A 85 -15.39 -24.38 -23.76
C SER A 85 -15.39 -25.89 -23.65
N SER A 86 -16.43 -26.43 -23.02
CA SER A 86 -17.15 -27.66 -23.39
C SER A 86 -18.46 -27.72 -22.64
#